data_AF-A0A2D4EPF2-F1
#
_entry.id   AF-A0A2D4EPF2-F1
#
_cell.length_a   1.000
_cell.length_b   1.000
_cell.length_c   1.000
_cell.angle_alpha   90.00
_cell.angle_beta   90.00
_cell.angle_gamma   90.00
#
_symmetry.space_group_name_H-M   'P 1'
#
loop_
_entity.id
_entity.type
_entity.pdbx_description
1 polymer ?
#
loop_
_entity_poly.entity_id
_entity_poly.type
_entity_poly.pdbx_seq_one_letter_code
_entity_poly.pdbx_strand_id
1 'polypeptide(L)'
;FVDLMPVILSFLERKQWQSLLKSLIKKSVLDYPNVLSKTLESCYQSELLHSNVANNYVFPPKRKELPLSFCNKGEGRGFEIAQGRLGPGRIHHCMRSIGAGETALRILCERSAQRVTFGKKLYHHEVVAHWIAECRITIEQARLLTLKAANKIDAMGNKAARKEIAMIKVVAPRAVLKVIDCAIQICGAAGFSEDFPLAQMFAYIRTLRVADGPDEVHLSTIAKLELLDQARQLNAHL
;
A
#
# COMPACT_ATOMS: atom_id res chain seq x y z
N PHE A 1 -16.64 12.72 -10.72
CA PHE A 1 -15.92 11.43 -10.63
C PHE A 1 -16.80 10.38 -9.93
N VAL A 2 -17.99 10.12 -10.48
CA VAL A 2 -18.92 9.11 -9.96
C VAL A 2 -18.95 7.86 -10.88
N ASP A 3 -18.27 7.89 -12.04
CA ASP A 3 -18.32 6.82 -13.05
C ASP A 3 -17.16 5.80 -13.03
N LEU A 4 -16.30 5.78 -12.00
CA LEU A 4 -15.17 4.83 -11.94
C LEU A 4 -15.35 3.69 -10.93
N MET A 5 -16.40 3.74 -10.10
CA MET A 5 -16.71 2.67 -9.14
C MET A 5 -17.11 1.33 -9.78
N PRO A 6 -17.86 1.30 -10.91
CA PRO A 6 -18.21 0.03 -11.58
C PRO A 6 -17.01 -0.67 -12.22
N VAL A 7 -15.99 0.08 -12.66
CA VAL A 7 -14.78 -0.45 -13.32
C VAL A 7 -13.79 -1.07 -12.32
N ILE A 8 -13.80 -0.58 -11.07
CA ILE A 8 -12.96 -1.14 -9.99
C ILE A 8 -13.64 -2.36 -9.35
N LEU A 9 -14.98 -2.36 -9.28
CA LEU A 9 -15.74 -3.51 -8.77
C LEU A 9 -15.78 -4.69 -9.76
N SER A 10 -15.77 -4.43 -11.08
CA SER A 10 -15.61 -5.48 -12.10
C SER A 10 -14.22 -6.13 -12.09
N PHE A 11 -13.25 -5.54 -11.38
CA PHE A 11 -11.90 -6.07 -11.23
C PHE A 11 -11.77 -7.11 -10.10
N LEU A 12 -12.72 -7.17 -9.18
CA LEU A 12 -12.65 -7.99 -7.96
C LEU A 12 -13.47 -9.29 -8.04
N GLU A 13 -14.34 -9.44 -9.04
CA GLU A 13 -15.18 -10.63 -9.17
C GLU A 13 -14.81 -11.52 -10.36
N ARG A 14 -14.46 -12.77 -10.00
CA ARG A 14 -14.67 -14.06 -10.73
C ARG A 14 -13.55 -14.54 -11.67
N LYS A 15 -12.86 -15.60 -11.19
CA LYS A 15 -12.30 -16.80 -11.87
C LYS A 15 -11.43 -16.66 -13.12
N GLN A 16 -11.74 -15.76 -14.06
CA GLN A 16 -10.96 -15.55 -15.28
C GLN A 16 -9.57 -15.00 -14.98
N TRP A 17 -9.42 -14.07 -14.02
CA TRP A 17 -8.09 -13.58 -13.61
C TRP A 17 -7.25 -14.64 -12.92
N GLN A 18 -7.82 -15.56 -12.13
CA GLN A 18 -7.03 -16.67 -11.58
C GLN A 18 -6.54 -17.61 -12.68
N SER A 19 -7.35 -17.86 -13.70
CA SER A 19 -6.95 -18.63 -14.89
C SER A 19 -5.88 -17.89 -15.71
N LEU A 20 -6.03 -16.59 -15.91
CA LEU A 20 -5.08 -15.73 -16.62
C LEU A 20 -3.77 -15.56 -15.85
N LEU A 21 -3.82 -15.41 -14.52
CA LEU A 21 -2.64 -15.35 -13.67
C LEU A 21 -1.94 -16.71 -13.64
N LYS A 22 -2.69 -17.83 -13.55
CA LYS A 22 -2.13 -19.18 -13.69
C LYS A 22 -1.51 -19.39 -15.07
N SER A 23 -2.13 -18.89 -16.16
CA SER A 23 -1.60 -19.01 -17.51
C SER A 23 -0.39 -18.11 -17.73
N LEU A 24 -0.37 -16.90 -17.18
CA LEU A 24 0.75 -15.96 -17.22
C LEU A 24 1.93 -16.44 -16.37
N ILE A 25 1.66 -17.03 -15.20
CA ILE A 25 2.66 -17.69 -14.36
C ILE A 25 3.23 -18.89 -15.12
N LYS A 26 2.38 -19.76 -15.67
CA LYS A 26 2.80 -20.91 -16.48
C LYS A 26 3.60 -20.47 -17.71
N LYS A 27 3.21 -19.38 -18.37
CA LYS A 27 3.92 -18.79 -19.51
C LYS A 27 5.27 -18.18 -19.10
N SER A 28 5.34 -17.48 -17.96
CA SER A 28 6.60 -16.92 -17.44
C SER A 28 7.62 -18.00 -17.03
N VAL A 29 7.14 -19.13 -16.49
CA VAL A 29 7.96 -20.30 -16.15
C VAL A 29 8.40 -21.04 -17.43
N LEU A 30 7.55 -21.10 -18.46
CA LEU A 30 7.87 -21.73 -19.75
C LEU A 30 8.81 -20.90 -20.64
N ASP A 31 8.70 -19.57 -20.65
CA ASP A 31 9.55 -18.68 -21.45
C ASP A 31 10.98 -18.55 -20.85
N TYR A 32 11.11 -18.81 -19.54
CA TYR A 32 12.39 -18.80 -18.81
C TYR A 32 12.54 -20.06 -17.94
N PRO A 33 12.74 -21.24 -18.55
CA PRO A 33 12.70 -22.54 -17.88
C PRO A 33 13.77 -22.73 -16.78
N ASN A 34 14.73 -21.81 -16.70
CA ASN A 34 15.82 -21.84 -15.73
C ASN A 34 15.62 -20.85 -14.56
N VAL A 35 14.56 -20.02 -14.55
CA VAL A 35 14.24 -19.14 -13.42
C VAL A 35 13.34 -19.90 -12.45
N LEU A 36 13.96 -20.58 -11.49
CA LEU A 36 13.26 -21.35 -10.47
C LEU A 36 12.68 -20.39 -9.43
N SER A 37 11.34 -20.31 -9.36
CA SER A 37 10.66 -19.74 -8.21
C SER A 37 10.42 -20.82 -7.18
N LYS A 38 11.17 -20.78 -6.07
CA LYS A 38 10.98 -21.75 -4.97
C LYS A 38 9.59 -21.61 -4.31
N THR A 39 8.95 -20.46 -4.47
CA THR A 39 7.66 -20.13 -3.87
C THR A 39 6.47 -20.52 -4.78
N LEU A 40 6.65 -20.55 -6.11
CA LEU A 40 5.58 -20.96 -7.02
C LEU A 40 5.26 -22.45 -6.91
N GLU A 41 6.25 -23.30 -6.61
CA GLU A 41 6.02 -24.73 -6.34
C GLU A 41 5.20 -24.94 -5.06
N SER A 42 5.44 -24.18 -3.99
CA SER A 42 4.62 -24.26 -2.76
C SER A 42 3.24 -23.64 -2.93
N CYS A 43 3.11 -22.54 -3.68
CA CYS A 43 1.82 -21.89 -3.96
C CYS A 43 0.94 -22.70 -4.92
N TYR A 44 1.51 -23.58 -5.75
CA TYR A 44 0.74 -24.50 -6.60
C TYR A 44 0.07 -25.61 -5.78
N GLN A 45 0.62 -25.98 -4.62
CA GLN A 45 0.06 -27.00 -3.73
C GLN A 45 -0.93 -26.47 -2.69
N SER A 46 -0.89 -25.17 -2.36
CA SER A 46 -1.88 -24.55 -1.46
C SER A 46 -3.05 -23.97 -2.25
N GLU A 47 -4.29 -24.39 -1.98
CA GLU A 47 -5.52 -23.83 -2.58
C GLU A 47 -5.78 -22.35 -2.22
N LEU A 48 -4.96 -21.75 -1.35
CA LEU A 48 -5.05 -20.37 -0.90
C LEU A 48 -4.29 -19.43 -1.85
N LEU A 49 -4.92 -19.07 -2.97
CA LEU A 49 -4.54 -17.93 -3.79
C LEU A 49 -4.86 -16.62 -3.04
N HIS A 50 -4.03 -16.29 -2.04
CA HIS A 50 -4.03 -14.96 -1.44
C HIS A 50 -3.44 -13.96 -2.44
N SER A 51 -4.17 -12.89 -2.73
CA SER A 51 -3.93 -11.94 -3.84
C SER A 51 -2.62 -11.13 -3.77
N ASN A 52 -1.74 -11.40 -2.81
CA ASN A 52 -0.43 -10.77 -2.65
C ASN A 52 0.65 -11.83 -2.41
N VAL A 53 1.07 -12.52 -3.46
CA VAL A 53 2.15 -13.50 -3.40
C VAL A 53 3.49 -12.80 -3.65
N ALA A 54 4.38 -12.80 -2.66
CA ALA A 54 5.78 -12.45 -2.85
C ALA A 54 6.57 -13.73 -3.11
N ASN A 55 7.25 -13.79 -4.26
CA ASN A 55 7.99 -14.96 -4.69
C ASN A 55 9.50 -14.72 -4.59
N ASN A 56 10.23 -15.73 -4.11
CA ASN A 56 11.68 -15.75 -4.21
C ASN A 56 12.09 -16.41 -5.53
N TYR A 57 12.74 -15.64 -6.39
CA TYR A 57 13.32 -16.13 -7.64
C TYR A 57 14.83 -16.27 -7.49
N VAL A 58 15.37 -17.42 -7.89
CA VAL A 58 16.82 -17.65 -7.96
C VAL A 58 17.23 -17.69 -9.42
N PHE A 59 18.15 -16.80 -9.80
CA PHE A 59 18.83 -16.90 -11.10
C PHE A 59 19.98 -17.90 -10.98
N PRO A 60 20.00 -18.98 -11.78
CA PRO A 60 21.03 -20.01 -11.67
C PRO A 60 22.41 -19.49 -12.10
N PRO A 61 23.50 -20.08 -11.56
CA PRO A 61 24.86 -19.63 -11.82
C PRO A 61 25.29 -19.75 -13.29
N LYS A 62 24.71 -20.69 -14.06
CA LYS A 62 24.81 -20.70 -15.53
C LYS A 62 23.88 -19.60 -16.09
N ARG A 63 24.44 -18.42 -16.34
CA ARG A 63 23.71 -17.26 -16.86
C ARG A 63 23.06 -17.63 -18.20
N LYS A 64 21.75 -17.49 -18.29
CA LYS A 64 21.09 -17.35 -19.59
C LYS A 64 21.53 -15.99 -20.13
N GLU A 65 22.33 -15.98 -21.18
CA GLU A 65 22.71 -14.74 -21.85
C GLU A 65 21.44 -14.10 -22.43
N LEU A 66 21.17 -12.86 -22.00
CA LEU A 66 20.07 -12.07 -22.53
C LEU A 66 20.63 -11.08 -23.55
N PRO A 67 19.93 -10.83 -24.66
CA PRO A 67 20.32 -9.80 -25.61
C PRO A 67 20.47 -8.43 -24.92
N LEU A 68 21.45 -7.63 -25.36
CA LEU A 68 21.65 -6.27 -24.86
C LEU A 68 20.44 -5.35 -25.07
N SER A 69 19.57 -5.67 -26.03
CA SER A 69 18.30 -4.96 -26.27
C SER A 69 17.33 -4.98 -25.08
N PHE A 70 17.51 -5.89 -24.11
CA PHE A 70 16.75 -5.89 -22.85
C PHE A 70 17.26 -4.85 -21.84
N CYS A 71 18.43 -4.26 -22.08
CA CYS A 71 18.99 -3.21 -21.22
C CYS A 71 18.25 -1.89 -21.44
N ASN A 72 17.32 -1.58 -20.54
CA ASN A 72 16.58 -0.33 -20.58
C ASN A 72 17.50 0.88 -20.29
N LYS A 73 17.48 1.90 -21.17
CA LYS A 73 18.28 3.15 -21.09
C LYS A 73 19.81 3.01 -21.04
N GLY A 74 20.35 1.80 -21.13
CA GLY A 74 21.79 1.53 -21.10
C GLY A 74 22.37 1.25 -19.71
N GLU A 75 23.64 0.85 -19.70
CA GLU A 75 24.35 0.41 -18.49
C GLU A 75 24.45 1.51 -17.43
N GLY A 76 24.38 1.12 -16.16
CA GLY A 76 24.45 2.05 -15.00
C GLY A 76 23.17 2.83 -14.69
N ARG A 77 22.12 2.75 -15.52
CA ARG A 77 20.87 3.53 -15.35
C ARG A 77 19.78 2.85 -14.52
N GLY A 78 20.04 1.67 -13.95
CA GLY A 78 19.03 0.88 -13.23
C GLY A 78 18.37 1.61 -12.06
N PHE A 79 19.15 2.34 -11.26
CA PHE A 79 18.60 3.08 -10.12
C PHE A 79 17.65 4.22 -10.54
N GLU A 80 17.99 4.94 -11.62
CA GLU A 80 17.12 5.99 -12.15
C GLU A 80 15.79 5.43 -12.62
N ILE A 81 15.81 4.32 -13.36
CA ILE A 81 14.60 3.65 -13.86
C ILE A 81 13.74 3.19 -12.69
N ALA A 82 14.37 2.57 -11.68
CA ALA A 82 13.68 2.13 -10.48
C ALA A 82 13.01 3.31 -9.75
N GLN A 83 13.72 4.41 -9.48
CA GLN A 83 13.13 5.57 -8.81
C GLN A 83 12.04 6.25 -9.65
N GLY A 84 12.22 6.33 -10.97
CA GLY A 84 11.21 6.87 -11.89
C GLY A 84 9.88 6.12 -11.80
N ARG A 85 9.92 4.80 -11.65
CA ARG A 85 8.73 3.95 -11.48
C ARG A 85 8.17 3.97 -10.06
N LEU A 86 9.06 3.97 -9.05
CA LEU A 86 8.65 3.88 -7.65
C LEU A 86 7.93 5.13 -7.14
N GLY A 87 8.18 6.31 -7.72
CA GLY A 87 7.47 7.55 -7.37
C GLY A 87 5.94 7.42 -7.48
N PRO A 88 5.40 7.15 -8.69
CA PRO A 88 3.97 6.88 -8.89
C PRO A 88 3.45 5.65 -8.12
N GLY A 89 4.27 4.60 -8.01
CA GLY A 89 3.91 3.40 -7.25
C GLY A 89 3.57 3.72 -5.78
N ARG A 90 4.43 4.49 -5.12
CA ARG A 90 4.27 4.90 -3.72
C ARG A 90 2.96 5.65 -3.49
N ILE A 91 2.61 6.60 -4.35
CA ILE A 91 1.38 7.39 -4.17
C ILE A 91 0.12 6.57 -4.45
N HIS A 92 0.12 5.67 -5.44
CA HIS A 92 -1.01 4.77 -5.69
C HIS A 92 -1.29 3.84 -4.50
N HIS A 93 -0.25 3.36 -3.83
CA HIS A 93 -0.40 2.58 -2.58
C HIS A 93 -1.04 3.42 -1.47
N CYS A 94 -0.66 4.70 -1.34
CA CYS A 94 -1.25 5.60 -0.34
C CYS A 94 -2.73 5.89 -0.61
N MET A 95 -3.09 6.16 -1.87
CA MET A 95 -4.49 6.38 -2.29
C MET A 95 -5.37 5.17 -1.98
N ARG A 96 -4.90 3.95 -2.31
CA ARG A 96 -5.62 2.71 -1.98
C ARG A 96 -5.70 2.46 -0.47
N SER A 97 -4.65 2.81 0.28
CA SER A 97 -4.64 2.68 1.75
C SER A 97 -5.70 3.57 2.40
N ILE A 98 -5.93 4.79 1.90
CA ILE A 98 -7.00 5.66 2.41
C ILE A 98 -8.38 5.01 2.19
N GLY A 99 -8.63 4.39 1.04
CA GLY A 99 -9.86 3.64 0.78
C GLY A 99 -10.04 2.46 1.75
N ALA A 100 -8.96 1.76 2.09
CA ALA A 100 -8.98 0.73 3.13
C ALA A 100 -9.30 1.32 4.51
N GLY A 101 -8.75 2.49 4.85
CA GLY A 101 -9.08 3.22 6.08
C GLY A 101 -10.56 3.58 6.20
N GLU A 102 -11.18 4.10 5.13
CA GLU A 102 -12.63 4.38 5.11
C GLU A 102 -13.47 3.11 5.29
N THR A 103 -13.06 2.01 4.67
CA THR A 103 -13.73 0.71 4.84
C THR A 103 -13.66 0.23 6.29
N ALA A 104 -12.50 0.35 6.92
CA ALA A 104 -12.31 -0.02 8.33
C ALA A 104 -13.14 0.87 9.27
N LEU A 105 -13.16 2.19 9.04
CA LEU A 105 -13.98 3.11 9.84
C LEU A 105 -15.48 2.82 9.69
N ARG A 106 -15.95 2.50 8.48
CA ARG A 106 -17.33 2.09 8.26
C ARG A 106 -17.69 0.84 9.08
N ILE A 107 -16.84 -0.21 9.00
CA ILE A 107 -17.03 -1.44 9.79
C ILE A 107 -17.04 -1.13 11.29
N LEU A 108 -16.13 -0.28 11.77
CA LEU A 108 -16.06 0.16 13.15
C LEU A 108 -17.38 0.80 13.60
N CYS A 109 -17.89 1.77 12.83
CA CYS A 109 -19.16 2.44 13.12
C CYS A 109 -20.35 1.46 13.10
N GLU A 110 -20.50 0.66 12.05
CA GLU A 110 -21.57 -0.33 11.91
C GLU A 110 -21.57 -1.32 13.08
N ARG A 111 -20.41 -1.91 13.39
CA ARG A 111 -20.26 -2.88 14.47
C ARG A 111 -20.57 -2.25 15.82
N SER A 112 -20.11 -1.01 16.04
CA SER A 112 -20.36 -0.30 17.29
C SER A 112 -21.85 0.00 17.53
N ALA A 113 -22.63 0.14 16.46
CA ALA A 113 -24.07 0.42 16.52
C ALA A 113 -24.94 -0.84 16.67
N GLN A 114 -24.42 -2.00 16.24
CA GLN A 114 -25.13 -3.28 16.29
C GLN A 114 -24.97 -4.02 17.64
N ARG A 115 -23.91 -3.75 18.39
CA ARG A 115 -23.57 -4.49 19.62
C ARG A 115 -23.95 -3.69 20.86
N VAL A 116 -24.54 -4.37 21.83
CA VAL A 116 -24.87 -3.82 23.16
C VAL A 116 -24.02 -4.54 24.21
N THR A 117 -23.35 -3.77 25.07
CA THR A 117 -22.62 -4.27 26.24
C THR A 117 -22.89 -3.35 27.41
N PHE A 118 -22.99 -3.91 28.62
CA PHE A 118 -23.29 -3.13 29.83
C PHE A 118 -24.52 -2.21 29.66
N GLY A 119 -25.57 -2.70 29.00
CA GLY A 119 -26.83 -1.99 28.81
C GLY A 119 -26.84 -0.88 27.75
N LYS A 120 -25.75 -0.64 27.02
CA LYS A 120 -25.65 0.41 26.00
C LYS A 120 -24.94 -0.06 24.73
N LYS A 121 -25.25 0.58 23.60
CA LYS A 121 -24.52 0.34 22.34
C LYS A 121 -23.05 0.72 22.50
N LEU A 122 -22.16 0.08 21.76
CA LEU A 122 -20.72 0.31 21.95
C LEU A 122 -20.31 1.77 21.73
N TYR A 123 -20.89 2.47 20.75
CA TYR A 123 -20.58 3.88 20.51
C TYR A 123 -21.01 4.83 21.64
N HIS A 124 -21.86 4.38 22.59
CA HIS A 124 -22.19 5.14 23.80
C HIS A 124 -21.15 4.99 24.92
N HIS A 125 -20.18 4.08 24.76
CA HIS A 125 -18.99 4.09 25.60
C HIS A 125 -18.02 5.13 25.03
N GLU A 126 -17.72 6.16 25.80
CA GLU A 126 -17.00 7.35 25.34
C GLU A 126 -15.66 7.04 24.67
N VAL A 127 -14.92 6.04 25.17
CA VAL A 127 -13.67 5.57 24.54
C VAL A 127 -13.88 5.16 23.07
N VAL A 128 -14.98 4.47 22.77
CA VAL A 128 -15.31 4.06 21.39
C VAL A 128 -15.68 5.28 20.54
N ALA A 129 -16.44 6.24 21.10
CA ALA A 129 -16.76 7.48 20.42
C ALA A 129 -15.50 8.29 20.07
N HIS A 130 -14.53 8.36 20.99
CA HIS A 130 -13.23 8.99 20.75
C HIS A 130 -12.46 8.28 19.65
N TRP A 131 -12.44 6.94 19.61
CA TRP A 131 -11.79 6.20 18.52
C TRP A 131 -12.42 6.50 17.16
N ILE A 132 -13.75 6.59 17.07
CA ILE A 132 -14.44 6.99 15.83
C ILE A 132 -13.96 8.38 15.37
N ALA A 133 -13.94 9.35 16.28
CA ALA A 133 -13.52 10.72 16.00
C ALA A 133 -12.05 10.78 15.54
N GLU A 134 -11.15 10.14 16.30
CA GLU A 134 -9.72 10.04 16.00
C GLU A 134 -9.46 9.38 14.64
N CYS A 135 -10.19 8.31 14.32
CA CYS A 135 -10.08 7.63 13.03
C CYS A 135 -10.47 8.56 11.88
N ARG A 136 -11.58 9.31 12.01
CA ARG A 136 -12.01 10.29 11.00
C ARG A 136 -10.94 11.36 10.78
N ILE A 137 -10.43 11.98 11.86
CA ILE A 137 -9.38 13.00 11.78
C ILE A 137 -8.13 12.44 11.08
N THR A 138 -7.70 11.25 11.50
CA THR A 138 -6.52 10.56 10.95
C THR A 138 -6.64 10.31 9.44
N ILE A 139 -7.83 9.87 8.98
CA ILE A 139 -8.08 9.63 7.55
C ILE A 139 -8.03 10.95 6.76
N GLU A 140 -8.65 12.02 7.26
CA GLU A 140 -8.65 13.31 6.56
C GLU A 140 -7.24 13.89 6.44
N GLN A 141 -6.43 13.81 7.49
CA GLN A 141 -5.04 14.26 7.45
C GLN A 141 -4.23 13.52 6.38
N ALA A 142 -4.36 12.18 6.33
CA ALA A 142 -3.68 11.37 5.32
C ALA A 142 -4.20 11.65 3.90
N ARG A 143 -5.52 11.87 3.75
CA ARG A 143 -6.15 12.22 2.46
C ARG A 143 -5.63 13.55 1.93
N LEU A 144 -5.64 14.60 2.74
CA LEU A 144 -5.20 15.93 2.32
C LEU A 144 -3.70 15.92 1.95
N LEU A 145 -2.87 15.21 2.71
CA LEU A 145 -1.45 15.06 2.37
C LEU A 145 -1.25 14.26 1.07
N THR A 146 -2.09 13.26 0.79
CA THR A 146 -2.08 12.53 -0.49
C THR A 146 -2.46 13.43 -1.66
N LEU A 147 -3.51 14.24 -1.50
CA LEU A 147 -3.94 15.19 -2.54
C LEU A 147 -2.88 16.27 -2.78
N LYS A 148 -2.21 16.76 -1.72
CA LYS A 148 -1.06 17.67 -1.84
C LYS A 148 0.07 17.05 -2.65
N ALA A 149 0.41 15.78 -2.39
CA ALA A 149 1.44 15.08 -3.14
C ALA A 149 1.03 14.88 -4.61
N ALA A 150 -0.21 14.48 -4.87
CA ALA A 150 -0.75 14.29 -6.22
C ALA A 150 -0.73 15.60 -7.02
N ASN A 151 -1.25 16.69 -6.43
CA ASN A 151 -1.25 18.00 -7.06
C ASN A 151 0.17 18.47 -7.44
N LYS A 152 1.16 18.24 -6.57
CA LYS A 152 2.56 18.59 -6.87
C LYS A 152 3.17 17.72 -7.96
N ILE A 153 2.79 16.45 -8.06
CA ILE A 153 3.18 15.57 -9.17
C ILE A 153 2.61 16.12 -10.47
N ASP A 154 1.32 16.46 -10.49
CA ASP A 154 0.65 16.97 -11.70
C ASP A 154 1.26 18.30 -12.16
N ALA A 155 1.58 19.19 -11.21
CA ALA A 155 2.12 20.51 -11.52
C ALA A 155 3.62 20.52 -11.87
N MET A 156 4.44 19.69 -11.22
CA MET A 156 5.91 19.81 -11.28
C MET A 156 6.64 18.49 -11.59
N GLY A 157 5.91 17.40 -11.71
CA GLY A 157 6.45 16.05 -11.94
C GLY A 157 7.01 15.37 -10.69
N ASN A 158 7.20 14.05 -10.82
CA ASN A 158 7.60 13.15 -9.72
C ASN A 158 8.90 13.57 -9.01
N LYS A 159 9.89 14.08 -9.74
CA LYS A 159 11.20 14.44 -9.18
C LYS A 159 11.09 15.63 -8.23
N ALA A 160 10.28 16.62 -8.58
CA ALA A 160 10.03 17.80 -7.74
C ALA A 160 9.12 17.47 -6.54
N ALA A 161 8.20 16.51 -6.70
CA ALA A 161 7.31 16.05 -5.63
C ALA A 161 7.94 15.03 -4.66
N ARG A 162 9.25 14.77 -4.75
CA ARG A 162 9.93 13.72 -3.98
C ARG A 162 9.75 13.84 -2.46
N LYS A 163 9.68 15.06 -1.93
CA LYS A 163 9.51 15.31 -0.48
C LYS A 163 8.11 14.90 -0.05
N GLU A 164 7.09 15.35 -0.78
CA GLU A 164 5.68 15.05 -0.53
C GLU A 164 5.36 13.57 -0.68
N ILE A 165 5.91 12.91 -1.69
CA ILE A 165 5.78 11.46 -1.88
C ILE A 165 6.38 10.69 -0.68
N ALA A 166 7.57 11.09 -0.21
CA ALA A 166 8.19 10.48 0.95
C ALA A 166 7.36 10.69 2.22
N MET A 167 6.84 11.91 2.44
CA MET A 167 5.98 12.22 3.59
C MET A 167 4.74 11.32 3.62
N ILE A 168 3.99 11.24 2.50
CA ILE A 168 2.76 10.47 2.48
C ILE A 168 3.00 8.95 2.57
N LYS A 169 4.12 8.47 2.02
CA LYS A 169 4.51 7.05 2.09
C LYS A 169 4.75 6.58 3.52
N VAL A 170 5.13 7.47 4.43
CA VAL A 170 5.23 7.18 5.87
C VAL A 170 3.88 7.33 6.55
N VAL A 171 3.17 8.43 6.27
CA VAL A 171 1.92 8.79 6.99
C VAL A 171 0.79 7.80 6.69
N ALA A 172 0.52 7.50 5.42
CA ALA A 172 -0.68 6.76 5.04
C ALA A 172 -0.73 5.33 5.63
N PRO A 173 0.33 4.49 5.54
CA PRO A 173 0.29 3.15 6.13
C PRO A 173 0.16 3.18 7.66
N ARG A 174 0.83 4.11 8.35
CA ARG A 174 0.75 4.23 9.82
C ARG A 174 -0.64 4.65 10.28
N ALA A 175 -1.19 5.67 9.64
CA ALA A 175 -2.52 6.19 9.89
C ALA A 175 -3.58 5.09 9.71
N VAL A 176 -3.54 4.38 8.58
CA VAL A 176 -4.54 3.37 8.25
C VAL A 176 -4.42 2.13 9.13
N LEU A 177 -3.21 1.73 9.55
CA LEU A 177 -3.05 0.64 10.53
C LEU A 177 -3.75 0.96 11.86
N LYS A 178 -3.63 2.19 12.37
CA LYS A 178 -4.33 2.62 13.59
C LYS A 178 -5.85 2.47 13.44
N VAL A 179 -6.41 2.89 12.30
CA VAL A 179 -7.85 2.78 12.03
C VAL A 179 -8.30 1.32 11.96
N ILE A 180 -7.55 0.47 11.25
CA ILE A 180 -7.86 -0.96 11.12
C ILE A 180 -7.79 -1.64 12.49
N ASP A 181 -6.78 -1.32 13.30
CA ASP A 181 -6.61 -1.88 14.64
C ASP A 181 -7.80 -1.51 15.57
N CYS A 182 -8.24 -0.24 15.56
CA CYS A 182 -9.45 0.16 16.27
C CYS A 182 -10.69 -0.63 15.78
N ALA A 183 -10.81 -0.88 14.48
CA ALA A 183 -11.93 -1.65 13.94
C ALA A 183 -11.89 -3.12 14.37
N ILE A 184 -10.70 -3.74 14.39
CA ILE A 184 -10.48 -5.10 14.91
C ILE A 184 -10.91 -5.16 16.37
N GLN A 185 -10.47 -4.19 17.18
CA GLN A 185 -10.79 -4.13 18.61
C GLN A 185 -12.30 -4.06 18.86
N ILE A 186 -13.04 -3.26 18.07
CA ILE A 186 -14.50 -3.15 18.18
C ILE A 186 -15.22 -4.42 17.71
N CYS A 187 -14.65 -5.15 16.74
CA CYS A 187 -15.19 -6.44 16.31
C CYS A 187 -14.92 -7.57 17.31
N GLY A 188 -13.94 -7.42 18.21
CA GLY A 188 -13.50 -8.46 19.13
C GLY A 188 -12.84 -9.63 18.37
N ALA A 189 -13.05 -10.86 18.82
CA ALA A 189 -12.48 -12.05 18.16
C ALA A 189 -12.87 -12.16 16.67
N ALA A 190 -14.06 -11.70 16.29
CA ALA A 190 -14.50 -11.69 14.89
C ALA A 190 -13.66 -10.74 14.00
N GLY A 191 -12.94 -9.77 14.57
CA GLY A 191 -12.01 -8.93 13.81
C GLY A 191 -10.84 -9.72 13.20
N PHE A 192 -10.57 -10.92 13.73
CA PHE A 192 -9.54 -11.84 13.25
C PHE A 192 -10.10 -13.00 12.41
N SER A 193 -11.43 -13.15 12.32
CA SER A 193 -12.05 -14.20 11.51
C SER A 193 -12.19 -13.78 10.05
N GLU A 194 -12.58 -14.72 9.19
CA GLU A 194 -12.89 -14.46 7.78
C GLU A 194 -14.22 -13.72 7.58
N ASP A 195 -15.01 -13.53 8.63
CA ASP A 195 -16.27 -12.78 8.59
C ASP A 195 -16.03 -11.28 8.31
N PHE A 196 -14.82 -10.79 8.62
CA PHE A 196 -14.42 -9.41 8.38
C PHE A 196 -13.10 -9.36 7.61
N PRO A 197 -12.93 -8.42 6.66
CA PRO A 197 -11.68 -8.29 5.90
C PRO A 197 -10.53 -7.66 6.71
N LEU A 198 -10.74 -7.37 8.00
CA LEU A 198 -9.87 -6.51 8.80
C LEU A 198 -8.47 -7.09 9.02
N ALA A 199 -8.35 -8.38 9.34
CA ALA A 199 -7.05 -9.03 9.52
C ALA A 199 -6.21 -9.03 8.23
N GLN A 200 -6.84 -9.32 7.09
CA GLN A 200 -6.19 -9.26 5.78
C GLN A 200 -5.77 -7.83 5.42
N MET A 201 -6.64 -6.85 5.68
CA MET A 201 -6.32 -5.43 5.49
C MET A 201 -5.13 -5.01 6.36
N PHE A 202 -5.10 -5.41 7.63
CA PHE A 202 -4.00 -5.09 8.55
C PHE A 202 -2.68 -5.65 8.03
N ALA A 203 -2.65 -6.94 7.68
CA ALA A 203 -1.46 -7.59 7.14
C ALA A 203 -0.96 -6.89 5.87
N TYR A 204 -1.86 -6.58 4.93
CA TYR A 204 -1.51 -5.89 3.70
C TYR A 204 -0.91 -4.50 3.97
N ILE A 205 -1.60 -3.65 4.73
CA ILE A 205 -1.11 -2.29 5.01
C ILE A 205 0.20 -2.34 5.80
N ARG A 206 0.38 -3.34 6.68
CA ARG A 206 1.64 -3.53 7.41
C ARG A 206 2.81 -3.81 6.47
N THR A 207 2.61 -4.54 5.37
CA THR A 207 3.66 -4.74 4.36
C THR A 207 4.07 -3.43 3.68
N LEU A 208 3.17 -2.45 3.56
CA LEU A 208 3.45 -1.17 2.92
C LEU A 208 4.35 -0.26 3.76
N ARG A 209 4.65 -0.59 5.01
CA ARG A 209 5.72 0.04 5.79
C ARG A 209 7.13 -0.46 5.43
N VAL A 210 7.21 -1.45 4.53
CA VAL A 210 8.46 -2.06 4.06
C VAL A 210 8.55 -1.98 2.53
N ALA A 211 7.48 -2.38 1.84
CA ALA A 211 7.39 -2.32 0.38
C ALA A 211 7.58 -0.88 -0.14
N ASP A 212 8.23 -0.76 -1.30
CA ASP A 212 8.59 0.52 -1.94
C ASP A 212 9.42 1.48 -1.06
N GLY A 213 10.15 0.92 -0.10
CA GLY A 213 11.05 1.61 0.81
C GLY A 213 10.48 1.67 2.23
N PRO A 214 11.26 1.24 3.25
CA PRO A 214 10.82 1.28 4.63
C PRO A 214 10.69 2.71 5.15
N ASP A 215 9.87 2.89 6.19
CA ASP A 215 9.58 4.22 6.75
C ASP A 215 10.86 5.01 7.07
N GLU A 216 11.86 4.37 7.66
CA GLU A 216 13.09 5.00 8.15
C GLU A 216 13.94 5.59 7.01
N VAL A 217 13.91 4.97 5.83
CA VAL A 217 14.57 5.49 4.62
C VAL A 217 13.86 6.74 4.10
N HIS A 218 12.53 6.77 4.16
CA HIS A 218 11.75 7.94 3.79
C HIS A 218 11.93 9.08 4.81
N LEU A 219 11.94 8.77 6.11
CA LEU A 219 12.21 9.75 7.17
C LEU A 219 13.58 10.42 7.00
N SER A 220 14.63 9.64 6.72
CA SER A 220 15.97 10.16 6.44
C SER A 220 15.98 11.07 5.21
N THR A 221 15.22 10.71 4.17
CA THR A 221 15.08 11.52 2.95
C THR A 221 14.36 12.84 3.24
N ILE A 222 13.30 12.81 4.04
CA ILE A 222 12.54 14.01 4.45
C ILE A 222 13.45 14.93 5.26
N ALA A 223 14.18 14.41 6.25
CA ALA A 223 15.08 15.21 7.08
C ALA A 223 16.16 15.90 6.24
N LYS A 224 16.80 15.16 5.33
CA LYS A 224 17.80 15.72 4.40
C LYS A 224 17.22 16.85 3.54
N LEU A 225 15.99 16.68 3.06
CA LEU A 225 15.31 17.66 2.23
C LEU A 225 14.91 18.91 3.01
N GLU A 226 14.38 18.72 4.21
CA GLU A 226 14.00 19.81 5.11
C GLU A 226 15.20 20.71 5.41
N LEU A 227 16.32 20.12 5.83
CA LEU A 227 17.54 20.89 6.16
C LEU A 227 18.07 21.68 4.96
N LEU A 228 17.99 21.14 3.75
CA LEU A 228 18.39 21.86 2.54
C LEU A 228 17.45 23.03 2.22
N ASP A 229 16.15 22.84 2.41
CA ASP A 229 15.17 23.92 2.20
C ASP A 229 15.38 25.04 3.22
N GLN A 230 15.59 24.71 4.49
CA GLN A 230 15.87 25.67 5.56
C GLN A 230 17.18 26.45 5.32
N ALA A 231 18.25 25.76 4.92
CA ALA A 231 19.53 26.41 4.61
C ALA A 231 19.41 27.40 3.45
N ARG A 232 18.63 27.07 2.42
CA ARG A 232 18.37 27.99 1.30
C ARG A 232 17.60 29.23 1.73
N GLN A 233 16.62 29.07 2.62
CA GLN A 233 15.86 30.20 3.15
C GLN A 233 16.76 31.14 3.97
N LEU A 234 17.59 30.59 4.87
CA LEU A 234 18.53 31.39 5.66
C LEU A 234 19.48 32.19 4.76
N ASN A 235 20.06 31.57 3.72
CA ASN A 235 20.95 32.26 2.79
C ASN A 235 20.26 33.29 1.89
N ALA A 236 18.93 33.22 1.74
CA ALA A 236 18.17 34.23 0.99
C ALA A 236 17.83 35.47 1.84
N HIS A 237 17.99 35.37 3.17
CA HIS A 237 17.76 36.46 4.12
C HIS A 237 19.06 37.17 4.55
N LEU A 238 20.22 36.65 4.13
CA LEU A 238 21.55 37.25 4.30
C LEU A 238 21.96 37.98 3.01
#